data_AF-A0A940VAM8-F1
#
_entry.id   AF-A0A940VAM8-F1
#
_cell.length_a   1.000
_cell.length_b   1.000
_cell.length_c   1.000
_cell.angle_alpha   90.00
_cell.angle_beta   90.00
_cell.angle_gamma   90.00
#
_symmetry.space_group_name_H-M   'P 1'
#
loop_
_entity.id
_entity.type
_entity.pdbx_description
1 polymer ?
#
loop_
_entity_poly.entity_id
_entity_poly.type
_entity_poly.pdbx_seq_one_letter_code
_entity_poly.pdbx_strand_id
1 'polypeptide(L)'
;MEKLELRYEGKAKRVYNTDQNEYFWVAYKDDATAFNGEKKGQIVDKGLVNNQLSALFFEEIEKAGIPTHFVRLLSDRDMLVHQLDMVPLEVVVRNIVAGSLSKRLGVEEASCGIVL
;
A
#
# COMPACT_ATOMS: atom_id res chain seq x y z
N MET A 1 12.87 2.42 19.51
CA MET A 1 11.66 2.48 18.70
C MET A 1 10.69 1.48 19.29
N GLU A 2 9.71 2.02 19.99
CA GLU A 2 8.69 1.28 20.72
C GLU A 2 7.36 1.41 19.97
N LYS A 3 6.63 0.30 19.90
CA LYS A 3 5.29 0.27 19.30
C LYS A 3 4.28 0.64 20.37
N LEU A 4 3.56 1.74 20.16
CA LEU A 4 2.56 2.23 21.10
C LEU A 4 1.14 1.86 20.65
N GLU A 5 0.15 2.67 21.01
CA GLU A 5 -1.26 2.42 20.73
C GLU A 5 -1.59 2.34 19.24
N LEU A 6 -2.61 1.52 18.94
CA LEU A 6 -3.19 1.45 17.60
C LEU A 6 -3.89 2.77 17.29
N ARG A 7 -3.44 3.45 16.24
CA ARG A 7 -4.03 4.69 15.75
C ARG A 7 -5.18 4.43 14.78
N TYR A 8 -4.96 3.52 13.83
CA TYR A 8 -5.92 3.21 12.78
C TYR A 8 -5.74 1.79 12.26
N GLU A 9 -6.84 1.11 11.97
CA GLU A 9 -6.86 -0.18 11.27
C GLU A 9 -7.63 -0.07 9.96
N GLY A 10 -6.92 -0.30 8.86
CA GLY A 10 -7.50 -0.42 7.53
C GLY A 10 -7.74 -1.88 7.14
N LYS A 11 -8.18 -2.07 5.89
CA LYS A 11 -8.47 -3.41 5.33
C LYS A 11 -7.22 -4.31 5.31
N ALA A 12 -6.04 -3.75 5.04
CA ALA A 12 -4.80 -4.52 4.85
C ALA A 12 -3.68 -4.16 5.84
N LYS A 13 -3.79 -3.06 6.58
CA LYS A 13 -2.70 -2.52 7.41
C LYS A 13 -3.22 -2.02 8.75
N ARG A 14 -2.42 -2.16 9.80
CA ARG A 14 -2.61 -1.49 11.10
C ARG A 14 -1.50 -0.47 11.29
N VAL A 15 -1.86 0.71 11.74
CA VAL A 15 -0.93 1.83 11.97
C VAL A 15 -0.92 2.13 13.46
N TYR A 16 0.27 2.14 14.05
CA TYR A 16 0.49 2.38 15.47
C TYR A 16 1.35 3.63 15.65
N ASN A 17 1.11 4.33 16.75
CA ASN A 17 2.03 5.38 17.20
C ASN A 17 3.35 4.75 17.65
N THR A 18 4.39 5.58 17.75
CA THR A 18 5.70 5.19 18.28
C THR A 18 6.15 6.15 19.37
N ASP A 19 7.24 5.81 20.07
CA ASP A 19 7.94 6.71 21.00
C ASP A 19 8.48 7.99 20.32
N GLN A 20 8.42 8.08 19.00
CA GLN A 20 8.81 9.26 18.22
C GLN A 20 7.64 9.76 17.36
N ASN A 21 7.16 10.96 17.64
CA ASN A 21 5.97 11.56 17.00
C ASN A 21 6.11 11.78 15.47
N GLU A 22 7.32 11.65 14.91
CA GLU A 22 7.56 11.82 13.48
C GLU A 22 7.36 10.51 12.69
N TYR A 23 7.16 9.39 13.38
CA TYR A 23 7.12 8.07 12.78
C TYR A 23 5.89 7.26 13.19
N PHE A 24 5.38 6.50 12.22
CA PHE A 24 4.40 5.45 12.44
C PHE A 24 5.00 4.07 12.25
N TRP A 25 4.50 3.13 13.05
CA TRP A 25 4.74 1.70 12.89
C TRP A 25 3.59 1.09 12.09
N VAL A 26 3.88 0.56 10.90
CA VAL A 26 2.88 -0.04 10.01
C VAL A 26 3.04 -1.55 10.00
N ALA A 27 1.98 -2.27 10.36
CA ALA A 27 1.92 -3.73 10.32
C ALA A 27 0.99 -4.23 9.21
N TYR A 28 1.48 -5.14 8.37
CA TYR A 28 0.74 -5.71 7.24
C TYR A 28 -0.04 -6.96 7.65
N LYS A 29 -1.32 -7.02 7.24
CA LYS A 29 -2.24 -8.13 7.54
C LYS A 29 -2.31 -9.13 6.39
N ASP A 30 -2.63 -10.37 6.75
CA ASP A 30 -2.94 -11.45 5.81
C ASP A 30 -4.39 -11.38 5.27
N ASP A 31 -5.17 -10.42 5.78
CA ASP A 31 -6.55 -10.18 5.36
C ASP A 31 -6.63 -9.83 3.87
N ALA A 32 -7.39 -10.62 3.11
CA ALA A 32 -7.77 -10.34 1.74
C ALA A 32 -9.23 -9.92 1.66
N THR A 33 -9.47 -8.78 1.01
CA THR A 33 -10.82 -8.28 0.72
C THR A 33 -10.96 -8.04 -0.78
N ALA A 34 -12.02 -8.57 -1.38
CA ALA A 34 -12.38 -8.32 -2.77
C ALA A 34 -13.84 -7.85 -2.85
N PHE A 35 -14.22 -7.25 -4.00
CA PHE A 35 -15.60 -6.80 -4.28
C PHE A 35 -16.18 -5.92 -3.16
N ASN A 36 -15.58 -4.75 -2.89
CA ASN A 36 -16.02 -3.83 -1.84
C ASN A 36 -16.14 -4.42 -0.41
N GLY A 37 -15.53 -5.58 -0.14
CA GLY A 37 -15.56 -6.24 1.18
C GLY A 37 -16.57 -7.37 1.30
N GLU A 38 -17.26 -7.74 0.21
CA GLU A 38 -18.18 -8.87 0.15
C GLU A 38 -17.48 -10.23 0.30
N LYS A 39 -16.23 -10.34 -0.18
CA LYS A 39 -15.38 -11.51 0.05
C LYS A 39 -14.25 -11.17 1.00
N LYS A 40 -14.30 -11.72 2.21
CA LYS A 40 -13.23 -11.67 3.22
C LYS A 40 -12.61 -13.05 3.37
N GLY A 41 -11.29 -13.11 3.38
CA GLY A 41 -10.53 -14.32 3.66
C GLY A 41 -9.13 -13.98 4.16
N GLN A 42 -8.36 -14.99 4.54
CA GLN A 42 -6.95 -14.84 4.84
C GLN A 42 -6.14 -15.52 3.74
N ILE A 43 -5.11 -14.83 3.26
CA ILE A 43 -4.10 -15.40 2.38
C ILE A 43 -2.81 -15.48 3.21
N VAL A 44 -2.36 -16.71 3.47
CA VAL A 44 -1.16 -16.97 4.27
C VAL A 44 0.02 -16.21 3.68
N ASP A 45 0.77 -15.54 4.54
CA ASP A 45 1.98 -14.75 4.21
C ASP A 45 1.78 -13.58 3.24
N LYS A 46 0.54 -13.21 2.95
CA LYS A 46 0.24 -12.00 2.16
C LYS A 46 0.86 -10.75 2.80
N GLY A 47 0.76 -10.61 4.12
CA GLY A 47 1.29 -9.46 4.84
C GLY A 47 2.81 -9.39 4.78
N LEU A 48 3.48 -10.54 4.90
CA LEU A 48 4.93 -10.66 4.75
C LEU A 48 5.38 -10.24 3.35
N VAL A 49 4.78 -10.85 2.32
CA VAL A 49 5.14 -10.57 0.92
C VAL A 49 4.88 -9.11 0.58
N ASN A 50 3.73 -8.56 0.98
CA ASN A 50 3.42 -7.15 0.72
C ASN A 50 4.34 -6.18 1.44
N ASN A 51 4.75 -6.47 2.68
CA ASN A 51 5.67 -5.61 3.42
C ASN A 51 7.04 -5.57 2.75
N GLN A 52 7.60 -6.73 2.44
CA GLN A 52 8.91 -6.87 1.77
C GLN A 52 8.90 -6.24 0.37
N LEU A 53 7.86 -6.51 -0.42
CA LEU A 53 7.75 -5.95 -1.77
C LEU A 53 7.52 -4.44 -1.76
N SER A 54 6.74 -3.92 -0.80
CA SER A 54 6.54 -2.47 -0.65
C SER A 54 7.86 -1.79 -0.30
N ALA A 55 8.65 -2.35 0.63
CA ALA A 55 9.97 -1.82 0.98
C ALA A 55 10.89 -1.77 -0.24
N LEU A 56 10.98 -2.86 -1.02
CA LEU A 56 11.76 -2.88 -2.26
C LEU A 56 11.34 -1.76 -3.22
N PHE A 57 10.04 -1.58 -3.46
CA PHE A 57 9.58 -0.50 -4.36
C PHE A 57 9.89 0.89 -3.82
N PHE A 58 9.72 1.14 -2.52
CA PHE A 58 10.06 2.43 -1.94
C PHE A 58 11.55 2.73 -2.08
N GLU A 59 12.42 1.75 -1.81
CA GLU A 59 13.87 1.90 -2.00
C GLU A 59 14.24 2.22 -3.45
N GLU A 60 13.63 1.55 -4.44
CA GLU A 60 13.86 1.84 -5.86
C GLU A 60 13.34 3.24 -6.27
N ILE A 61 12.20 3.68 -5.74
CA ILE A 61 11.65 5.02 -5.98
C ILE A 61 12.58 6.10 -5.38
N GLU A 62 13.11 5.88 -4.18
CA GLU A 62 14.05 6.79 -3.53
C GLU A 62 15.39 6.88 -4.26
N LYS A 63 15.89 5.76 -4.81
CA LYS A 63 17.06 5.76 -5.71
C LYS A 63 16.86 6.62 -6.96
N ALA A 64 15.62 6.74 -7.44
CA ALA A 64 15.25 7.63 -8.53
C ALA A 64 15.09 9.11 -8.10
N GLY A 65 15.34 9.44 -6.82
CA GLY A 65 15.29 10.80 -6.28
C GLY A 65 13.89 11.26 -5.88
N ILE A 66 12.91 10.36 -5.81
CA ILE A 66 11.53 10.69 -5.42
C ILE A 66 11.37 10.40 -3.92
N PRO A 67 10.99 11.40 -3.10
CA PRO A 67 10.82 11.19 -1.67
C PRO A 67 9.62 10.28 -1.37
N THR A 68 9.80 9.37 -0.43
CA THR A 68 8.73 8.49 0.07
C THR A 68 8.58 8.62 1.57
N HIS A 69 7.56 7.99 2.14
CA HIS A 69 7.43 7.92 3.59
C HIS A 69 8.25 6.79 4.22
N PHE A 70 8.87 5.92 3.42
CA PHE A 70 9.52 4.74 3.94
C PHE A 70 10.79 5.12 4.67
N VAL A 71 11.02 4.53 5.84
CA VAL A 71 12.26 4.76 6.62
C VAL A 71 13.10 3.49 6.61
N ARG A 72 12.50 2.37 7.03
CA ARG A 72 13.12 1.04 7.03
C ARG A 72 12.13 -0.05 7.41
N LEU A 73 12.49 -1.30 7.15
CA LEU A 73 11.83 -2.46 7.75
C LEU A 73 12.13 -2.56 9.26
N LEU A 74 11.14 -3.04 10.00
CA LEU A 74 11.23 -3.37 11.43
C LEU A 74 11.18 -4.89 11.66
N SER A 75 10.45 -5.60 10.81
CA SER A 75 10.37 -7.06 10.78
C SER A 75 9.89 -7.51 9.39
N ASP A 76 9.68 -8.81 9.21
CA ASP A 76 9.11 -9.35 7.97
C ASP A 76 7.71 -8.81 7.65
N ARG A 77 6.97 -8.34 8.66
CA ARG A 77 5.58 -7.89 8.52
C ARG A 77 5.36 -6.42 8.87
N ASP A 78 6.41 -5.76 9.37
CA ASP A 78 6.33 -4.41 9.88
C ASP A 78 7.38 -3.48 9.26
N MET A 79 7.00 -2.22 9.04
CA MET A 79 7.88 -1.15 8.59
C MET A 79 7.68 0.13 9.39
N LEU A 80 8.74 0.92 9.48
CA LEU A 80 8.72 2.27 10.02
C LEU A 80 8.54 3.25 8.86
N VAL A 81 7.61 4.19 9.01
CA VAL A 81 7.34 5.23 8.02
C VAL A 81 7.25 6.61 8.67
N HIS A 82 7.54 7.66 7.92
CA HIS A 82 7.25 9.03 8.32
C HIS A 82 5.75 9.24 8.51
N GLN A 83 5.37 9.93 9.58
CA GLN A 83 4.01 10.40 9.77
C GLN A 83 3.67 11.44 8.69
N LEU A 84 2.57 11.20 7.97
CA LEU A 84 2.05 12.10 6.95
C LEU A 84 0.59 12.45 7.23
N ASP A 85 0.19 13.65 6.80
CA ASP A 85 -1.22 13.99 6.62
C ASP A 85 -1.67 13.56 5.22
N MET A 86 -2.60 12.61 5.15
CA MET A 86 -2.97 11.96 3.90
C MET A 86 -3.97 12.82 3.13
N VAL A 87 -3.62 13.21 1.90
CA VAL A 87 -4.60 13.76 0.96
C VAL A 87 -5.60 12.65 0.61
N PRO A 88 -6.93 12.85 0.75
CA PRO A 88 -7.95 11.82 0.54
C PRO A 88 -8.23 11.61 -0.97
N LEU A 89 -7.17 11.31 -1.73
CA LEU A 89 -7.19 11.11 -3.16
C LEU A 89 -6.40 9.84 -3.51
N GLU A 90 -6.96 9.00 -4.37
CA GLU A 90 -6.24 7.87 -4.96
C GLU A 90 -5.75 8.25 -6.36
N VAL A 91 -4.43 8.20 -6.57
CA VAL A 91 -3.81 8.46 -7.87
C VAL A 91 -3.58 7.13 -8.60
N VAL A 92 -4.25 6.95 -9.73
CA VAL A 92 -4.18 5.72 -10.54
C VAL A 92 -3.56 6.02 -11.90
N VAL A 93 -2.38 5.46 -12.17
CA VAL A 93 -1.72 5.53 -13.48
C VAL A 93 -2.00 4.26 -14.27
N ARG A 94 -2.30 4.40 -15.57
CA ARG A 94 -2.65 3.28 -16.44
C ARG A 94 -1.89 3.40 -17.77
N ASN A 95 -1.02 2.44 -18.03
CA ASN A 95 -0.34 2.31 -19.33
C ASN A 95 -1.19 1.49 -20.32
N ILE A 96 -2.04 0.60 -19.80
CA ILE A 96 -2.89 -0.32 -20.57
C ILE A 96 -4.30 -0.28 -19.99
N VAL A 97 -5.31 -0.43 -20.85
CA VAL A 97 -6.70 -0.53 -20.43
C VAL A 97 -6.97 -1.90 -19.80
N ALA A 98 -7.38 -1.91 -18.53
CA ALA A 98 -7.73 -3.13 -17.79
C ALA A 98 -8.71 -2.84 -16.64
N GLY A 99 -9.42 -3.88 -16.19
CA GLY A 99 -10.26 -3.87 -14.99
C GLY A 99 -11.42 -2.88 -15.09
N SER A 100 -11.61 -2.08 -14.03
CA SER A 100 -12.72 -1.11 -13.97
C SER A 100 -12.73 -0.09 -15.11
N LEU A 101 -11.57 0.21 -15.70
CA LEU A 101 -11.49 1.14 -16.84
C LEU A 101 -12.08 0.53 -18.12
N SER A 102 -11.76 -0.73 -18.42
CA SER A 102 -12.31 -1.44 -19.58
C SER A 102 -13.84 -1.46 -19.52
N LYS A 103 -14.41 -1.83 -18.37
CA LYS A 103 -15.86 -1.82 -18.15
C LYS A 103 -16.50 -0.44 -18.31
N ARG A 104 -15.82 0.60 -17.84
CA ARG A 104 -16.33 1.99 -17.92
C ARG A 104 -16.30 2.54 -19.35
N LEU A 105 -15.26 2.21 -20.11
CA LEU A 105 -15.07 2.72 -21.47
C LEU A 105 -15.67 1.81 -22.55
N GLY A 106 -16.03 0.57 -22.22
CA GLY A 106 -16.55 -0.40 -23.18
C GLY A 106 -15.49 -0.92 -24.16
N VAL A 107 -14.21 -0.85 -23.80
CA VAL A 107 -13.08 -1.28 -24.64
C VAL A 107 -12.50 -2.57 -24.07
N GLU A 108 -12.02 -3.47 -24.94
CA GLU A 108 -11.38 -4.71 -24.50
C GLU A 108 -10.13 -4.44 -23.65
N GLU A 109 -9.88 -5.34 -22.70
CA GLU A 109 -8.64 -5.32 -21.92
C GLU A 109 -7.42 -5.53 -22.84
N ALA A 110 -6.26 -5.03 -22.42
CA ALA A 110 -5.03 -5.04 -23.20
C ALA A 110 -5.02 -4.15 -24.47
N SER A 111 -6.04 -3.31 -24.67
CA SER A 111 -5.96 -2.21 -25.64
C SER A 111 -4.96 -1.15 -25.14
N CYS A 112 -4.06 -0.71 -26.04
CA CYS A 112 -3.02 0.26 -25.71
C CYS A 112 -3.67 1.60 -25.38
N GLY A 113 -3.45 2.07 -24.15
CA GLY A 113 -4.07 3.28 -23.61
C GLY A 113 -3.38 4.55 -24.07
N ILE A 114 -3.18 4.75 -25.38
CA ILE A 114 -2.93 6.07 -26.00
C ILE A 114 -3.57 6.03 -27.39
N VAL A 115 -4.78 6.56 -27.51
CA VAL A 115 -5.20 7.23 -28.76
C VAL A 115 -5.18 8.71 -28.41
N LEU A 116 -4.11 9.40 -28.81
CA LEU A 116 -4.12 10.86 -28.92
C LEU A 116 -5.07 11.25 -30.06
#